data_AF-H1W5E8-F1
#
_entry.id   AF-H1W5E8-F1
#
_cell.length_a   1.000
_cell.length_b   1.000
_cell.length_c   1.000
_cell.angle_alpha   90.00
_cell.angle_beta   90.00
_cell.angle_gamma   90.00
#
_symmetry.space_group_name_H-M   'P 1'
#
loop_
_entity.id
_entity.type
_entity.pdbx_description
1 polymer ?
#
loop_
_entity_poly.entity_id
_entity_poly.type
_entity_poly.pdbx_seq_one_letter_code
_entity_poly.pdbx_strand_id
1 'polypeptide(L)'
;MSIGYNPFYKNTVRSAEVHVLHKFSADFYDAHMRLLILGFVREEKDYKSLEALVADINTDCDVARTSLARDRWAPPKALTPGAETDGVLDAKWLVEPLPKA
;
A
#
# COMPACT_ATOMS: atom_id res chain seq x y z
N MET A 1 0.13 -3.99 0.43
CA MET A 1 -1.16 -4.49 -0.07
C MET A 1 -1.04 -5.98 -0.26
N SER A 2 -1.98 -6.76 0.27
CA SER A 2 -2.10 -8.19 0.01
C SER A 2 -3.18 -8.42 -1.05
N ILE A 3 -2.91 -9.29 -2.02
CA ILE A 3 -3.91 -9.76 -2.99
C ILE A 3 -3.94 -11.28 -2.85
N GLY A 4 -5.08 -11.82 -2.45
CA GLY A 4 -5.23 -13.24 -2.15
C GLY A 4 -6.58 -13.78 -2.60
N TYR A 5 -6.80 -15.06 -2.32
CA TYR A 5 -8.12 -15.67 -2.42
C TYR A 5 -8.73 -15.78 -1.04
N ASN A 6 -10.03 -15.49 -0.90
CA ASN A 6 -10.72 -15.72 0.36
C ASN A 6 -11.17 -17.20 0.44
N PRO A 7 -10.52 -18.04 1.28
CA PRO A 7 -10.80 -19.47 1.30
C PRO A 7 -12.15 -19.80 1.95
N PHE A 8 -12.72 -18.88 2.75
CA PHE A 8 -13.95 -19.11 3.50
C PHE A 8 -15.21 -19.11 2.63
N TYR A 9 -15.18 -18.43 1.48
CA TYR A 9 -16.39 -18.25 0.65
C TYR A 9 -16.46 -19.11 -0.60
N LYS A 10 -15.50 -20.04 -0.84
CA LYS A 10 -15.37 -20.79 -2.11
C LYS A 10 -15.43 -19.89 -3.37
N ASN A 11 -15.14 -18.59 -3.22
CA ASN A 11 -15.32 -17.62 -4.29
C ASN A 11 -14.10 -17.64 -5.23
N THR A 12 -14.38 -17.55 -6.53
CA THR A 12 -13.40 -17.44 -7.62
C THR A 12 -12.75 -16.06 -7.72
N VAL A 13 -13.10 -15.13 -6.82
CA VAL A 13 -12.73 -13.71 -6.89
C VAL A 13 -11.66 -13.40 -5.86
N ARG A 14 -10.63 -12.67 -6.29
CA ARG A 14 -9.52 -12.23 -5.43
C ARG A 14 -9.97 -11.14 -4.46
N SER A 15 -9.50 -11.19 -3.22
CA SER A 15 -9.54 -10.07 -2.28
C SER A 15 -8.31 -9.18 -2.46
N ALA A 16 -8.46 -7.90 -2.14
CA ALA A 16 -7.36 -6.95 -2.07
C ALA A 16 -7.46 -6.17 -0.74
N GLU A 17 -6.38 -6.18 0.03
CA GLU A 17 -6.33 -5.58 1.36
C GLU A 17 -5.12 -4.64 1.47
N VAL A 18 -5.33 -3.43 1.99
CA VAL A 18 -4.30 -2.40 2.07
C VAL A 18 -4.08 -1.99 3.51
N HIS A 19 -2.84 -2.14 3.98
CA HIS A 19 -2.36 -1.47 5.17
C HIS A 19 -1.67 -0.17 4.76
N VAL A 20 -2.24 0.97 5.13
CA VAL A 20 -1.65 2.28 4.88
C VAL A 20 -0.62 2.58 5.97
N LEU A 21 0.61 2.91 5.58
CA LEU A 21 1.70 3.22 6.51
C LEU A 21 1.58 4.65 7.09
N HIS A 22 0.39 5.00 7.56
CA HIS A 22 0.06 6.26 8.19
C HIS A 22 -0.96 6.00 9.31
N LYS A 23 -0.77 6.66 10.45
CA LYS A 23 -1.72 6.55 11.57
C LYS A 23 -2.85 7.56 11.38
N PHE A 24 -4.05 7.06 11.15
CA PHE A 24 -5.25 7.89 11.12
C PHE A 24 -5.84 8.06 12.52
N SER A 25 -6.53 9.18 12.76
CA SER A 25 -7.23 9.46 14.01
C SER A 25 -8.64 8.84 14.07
N ALA A 26 -9.17 8.40 12.93
CA ALA A 26 -10.48 7.79 12.79
C ALA A 26 -10.50 6.86 11.56
N ASP A 27 -11.50 5.98 11.53
CA ASP A 27 -11.76 5.11 10.38
C ASP A 27 -12.32 5.91 9.19
N PHE A 28 -12.18 5.35 7.99
CA PHE A 28 -12.57 5.96 6.71
C PHE A 28 -13.40 5.00 5.84
N TYR A 29 -14.31 4.25 6.46
CA TYR A 29 -15.26 3.42 5.71
C TYR A 29 -16.02 4.25 4.66
N ASP A 30 -16.36 3.61 3.54
CA ASP A 30 -17.00 4.21 2.36
C ASP A 30 -16.20 5.32 1.64
N ALA A 31 -15.01 5.68 2.14
CA ALA A 31 -14.14 6.63 1.45
C ALA A 31 -13.55 6.01 0.18
N HIS A 32 -13.49 6.82 -0.89
CA HIS A 32 -12.84 6.42 -2.13
C HIS A 32 -11.32 6.39 -1.95
N MET A 33 -10.69 5.23 -2.21
CA MET A 33 -9.24 5.05 -2.15
C MET A 33 -8.66 4.86 -3.56
N ARG A 34 -7.67 5.66 -3.92
CA ARG A 34 -6.84 5.45 -5.12
C ARG A 34 -5.55 4.74 -4.73
N LEU A 35 -5.13 3.76 -5.52
CA LEU A 35 -3.91 2.98 -5.30
C LEU A 35 -3.06 2.96 -6.56
N LEU A 36 -1.75 3.04 -6.38
CA LEU A 36 -0.75 2.81 -7.44
C LEU A 36 0.19 1.70 -6.98
N ILE A 37 0.19 0.58 -7.71
CA ILE A 37 1.00 -0.60 -7.39
C ILE A 37 2.32 -0.49 -8.13
N LEU A 38 3.42 -0.35 -7.40
CA LEU A 38 4.75 -0.05 -7.97
C LEU A 38 5.71 -1.24 -7.95
N GLY A 39 5.39 -2.29 -7.20
CA GLY A 39 6.28 -3.43 -7.07
C GLY A 39 5.64 -4.61 -6.37
N PHE A 40 6.33 -5.74 -6.50
CA PHE A 40 6.01 -7.00 -5.86
C PHE A 40 7.04 -7.28 -4.77
N VAL A 41 6.58 -7.64 -3.58
CA VAL A 41 7.46 -7.95 -2.44
C VAL A 41 7.76 -9.45 -2.39
N ARG A 42 6.71 -10.28 -2.33
CA ARG A 42 6.81 -11.74 -2.21
C ARG A 42 5.46 -12.42 -2.45
N GLU A 43 5.49 -13.74 -2.63
CA GLU A 43 4.31 -14.59 -2.64
C GLU A 43 3.70 -14.75 -1.23
N GLU A 44 2.45 -15.24 -1.19
CA GLU A 44 1.77 -15.63 0.04
C GLU A 44 2.53 -16.79 0.71
N LYS A 45 2.55 -16.81 2.05
CA LYS A 45 3.25 -17.82 2.84
C LYS A 45 2.31 -18.40 3.87
N ASP A 46 2.49 -19.68 4.17
CA ASP A 46 1.88 -20.32 5.33
C ASP A 46 2.67 -20.00 6.61
N TYR A 47 1.96 -19.67 7.68
CA TYR A 47 2.56 -19.32 8.96
C TYR A 47 2.22 -20.35 10.02
N LYS A 48 3.24 -20.75 10.79
CA LYS A 48 3.10 -21.69 11.90
C LYS A 48 2.73 -21.01 13.22
N SER A 49 2.82 -19.68 13.30
CA SER A 49 2.42 -18.89 14.46
C SER A 49 2.04 -17.46 14.09
N LEU A 50 1.32 -16.78 14.98
CA LEU A 50 0.94 -15.37 14.80
C LEU A 50 2.17 -14.45 14.81
N GLU A 51 3.16 -14.75 15.65
CA GLU A 51 4.38 -13.97 15.77
C GLU A 51 5.18 -13.99 14.47
N ALA A 52 5.25 -15.15 13.80
CA ALA A 52 5.90 -15.28 12.50
C ALA A 52 5.17 -14.46 11.42
N LEU A 53 3.84 -14.47 11.43
CA LEU A 53 3.02 -13.64 10.52
C LEU A 53 3.27 -12.15 10.76
N VAL A 54 3.22 -11.70 12.01
CA VAL A 54 3.45 -10.29 12.37
C VAL A 54 4.87 -9.85 12.01
N ALA A 55 5.88 -10.70 12.23
CA ALA A 55 7.26 -10.41 11.87
C ALA A 55 7.45 -10.21 10.36
N ASP A 56 6.84 -11.07 9.54
CA ASP A 56 6.88 -10.94 8.08
C ASP A 56 6.11 -9.69 7.61
N ILE A 57 4.95 -9.38 8.19
CA ILE A 57 4.20 -8.15 7.86
C ILE A 57 5.04 -6.89 8.16
N ASN A 58 5.72 -6.85 9.30
CA ASN A 58 6.61 -5.74 9.64
C ASN A 58 7.78 -5.63 8.65
N THR A 59 8.36 -6.77 8.26
CA THR A 59 9.41 -6.82 7.24
C THR A 59 8.89 -6.29 5.89
N ASP A 60 7.69 -6.68 5.47
CA ASP A 60 7.07 -6.18 4.24
C ASP A 60 6.86 -4.66 4.29
N CYS A 61 6.50 -4.11 5.45
CA CYS A 61 6.37 -2.66 5.65
C CYS A 61 7.73 -1.95 5.50
N ASP A 62 8.80 -2.51 6.06
CA ASP A 62 10.15 -1.93 5.96
C ASP A 62 10.71 -2.01 4.55
N VAL A 63 10.49 -3.13 3.85
CA VAL A 63 10.81 -3.29 2.43
C VAL A 63 10.07 -2.24 1.60
N ALA A 64 8.76 -2.04 1.84
CA ALA A 64 7.98 -1.05 1.13
C ALA A 64 8.51 0.38 1.37
N ARG A 65 8.76 0.77 2.63
CA ARG A 65 9.33 2.10 2.96
C ARG A 65 10.66 2.33 2.24
N THR A 66 11.58 1.39 2.38
CA THR A 66 12.94 1.50 1.82
C THR A 66 12.89 1.53 0.29
N SER A 67 12.04 0.70 -0.32
CA SER A 67 11.89 0.62 -1.77
C SER A 67 11.28 1.88 -2.37
N LEU A 68 10.31 2.50 -1.69
CA LEU A 68 9.63 3.71 -2.16
C LEU A 68 10.43 5.00 -1.88
N ALA A 69 11.43 4.95 -1.00
CA ALA A 69 12.30 6.10 -0.71
C ALA A 69 13.30 6.43 -1.84
N ARG A 70 13.44 5.56 -2.84
CA ARG A 70 14.29 5.75 -4.02
C ARG A 70 13.66 6.77 -4.98
N ASP A 71 14.50 7.61 -5.59
CA ASP A 71 14.13 8.70 -6.50
C ASP A 71 13.08 8.33 -7.57
N ARG A 72 13.25 7.20 -8.26
CA ARG A 72 12.36 6.75 -9.33
C ARG A 72 10.99 6.27 -8.86
N TRP A 73 10.84 6.00 -7.56
CA TRP A 73 9.64 5.45 -6.97
C TRP A 73 8.92 6.46 -6.06
N ALA A 74 9.60 7.53 -5.66
CA ALA A 74 9.03 8.64 -4.92
C ALA A 74 8.42 9.68 -5.88
N PRO A 75 7.25 10.27 -5.54
CA PRO A 75 6.76 11.46 -6.21
C PRO A 75 7.63 12.70 -5.91
N PRO A 76 7.56 13.74 -6.73
CA PRO A 76 8.10 15.06 -6.39
C PRO A 76 7.49 15.61 -5.10
N LYS A 77 8.27 16.35 -4.28
CA LYS A 77 7.79 16.95 -3.03
C LYS A 77 6.62 17.91 -3.21
N ALA A 78 6.47 18.48 -4.40
CA ALA A 78 5.31 19.30 -4.76
C ALA A 78 3.98 18.54 -4.68
N LEU A 79 4.00 17.21 -4.85
CA LEU A 79 2.84 16.32 -4.72
C LEU A 79 2.74 15.67 -3.33
N THR A 80 3.84 15.63 -2.59
CA THR A 80 3.95 14.99 -1.27
C THR A 80 4.60 15.93 -0.24
N PRO A 81 3.89 16.97 0.22
CA PRO A 81 4.44 17.89 1.22
C PRO A 81 4.90 17.16 2.49
N GLY A 82 6.16 17.38 2.89
CA GLY A 82 6.77 16.72 4.04
C GLY A 82 7.46 15.37 3.75
N ALA A 83 7.51 14.94 2.49
CA ALA A 83 8.32 13.77 2.11
C ALA A 83 9.82 14.09 2.20
N GLU A 84 10.60 13.08 2.63
CA GLU A 84 12.06 13.17 2.72
C GLU A 84 12.71 13.20 1.32
N THR A 85 12.23 12.34 0.41
CA THR A 85 12.75 12.22 -0.96
C THR A 85 12.03 13.16 -1.92
N ASP A 86 12.78 13.88 -2.75
CA ASP A 86 12.25 14.58 -3.94
C ASP A 86 12.46 13.70 -5.17
N GLY A 87 11.45 12.89 -5.49
CA GLY A 87 11.54 11.91 -6.56
C GLY A 87 11.00 12.39 -7.90
N VAL A 88 10.97 11.49 -8.87
CA VAL A 88 10.61 11.78 -10.28
C VAL A 88 9.38 11.04 -10.77
N LEU A 89 8.73 10.25 -9.92
CA LEU A 89 7.53 9.50 -10.29
C LEU A 89 6.35 10.45 -10.50
N ASP A 90 5.80 10.53 -11.71
CA ASP A 90 4.57 11.26 -11.94
C ASP A 90 3.37 10.53 -11.28
N ALA A 91 2.87 11.15 -10.22
CA ALA A 91 1.76 10.66 -9.41
C ALA A 91 0.65 11.71 -9.28
N LYS A 92 0.61 12.71 -10.17
CA LYS A 92 -0.29 13.86 -10.03
C LYS A 92 -1.76 13.46 -9.96
N TRP A 93 -2.16 12.50 -10.80
CA TRP A 93 -3.52 11.97 -10.84
C TRP A 93 -3.98 11.31 -9.52
N LEU A 94 -3.05 10.87 -8.65
CA LEU A 94 -3.42 10.29 -7.36
C LEU A 94 -3.94 11.36 -6.39
N VAL A 95 -3.42 12.59 -6.47
CA VAL A 95 -3.69 13.66 -5.50
C VAL A 95 -4.68 14.71 -6.01
N GLU A 96 -5.02 14.69 -7.30
CA GLU A 96 -6.04 15.59 -7.86
C GLU A 96 -7.44 15.27 -7.31
N PRO A 97 -8.31 16.29 -7.12
CA PRO A 97 -9.69 16.07 -6.70
C PRO A 97 -10.42 15.06 -7.60
N LEU A 98 -11.29 14.25 -6.99
CA LEU A 98 -12.20 13.40 -7.76
C LEU A 98 -13.12 14.30 -8.62
N PRO A 99 -13.39 13.93 -9.89
CA PRO A 99 -14.41 14.61 -10.66
C PRO A 99 -15.72 14.64 -9.88
N LYS A 100 -16.40 15.80 -9.86
CA LYS A 100 -17.77 15.85 -9.34
C LYS A 100 -18.65 15.01 -10.25
N ALA A 101 -19.39 14.08 -9.65
CA ALA A 101 -20.37 13.24 -10.34
C ALA A 101 -21.48 14.10 -10.98
#